data_AF-A0A938BQQ5-F1
#
_entry.id   AF-A0A938BQQ5-F1
#
_cell.length_a   1.000
_cell.length_b   1.000
_cell.length_c   1.000
_cell.angle_alpha   90.00
_cell.angle_beta   90.00
_cell.angle_gamma   90.00
#
_symmetry.space_group_name_H-M   'P 1'
#
loop_
_entity.id
_entity.type
_entity.pdbx_description
1 polymer ?
#
loop_
_entity_poly.entity_id
_entity_poly.type
_entity_poly.pdbx_seq_one_letter_code
_entity_poly.pdbx_strand_id
1 'polypeptide(L)'
;MPQHNHVHPMRSATRFPEDPAYEVRRAITDGCAILNCSWIVREPSAVDPPPAGFQYAFVDAYKANVLVVAAMGNWDQSVVYPANWDHGSLGVGNVKCNGEPSGATNATSTHIDVAAPGHNVYIPCYSNEECPCDENGYATCTGTSLAAPVVTGIASLLLAYSDLHQLDLCNDDLAALIRLGADDLGGAGWDIQTGWGIVNAWNSLMILETNEPEDPHFVLLSDAGSDSEEEVGGPVEYHLWGVAEWNQGRPCSENLVLQKVEVKKLVSLGGVEPETAVVWGRGFHTRGLGDFESEPGDPGILWGYGHCEPVGTAVDGSWWFRTWVYSYNEGERWFPCPPGEVLWSYGVCSAPSFSRVGEEAGSLTAGFPEGMQIGTGSPVVGGAVFTLRLPGPGRLRASVFDVQGRQVRVVAEGDFPAGAVELAWDQRDDKGAPAGSGLYIVRVESPYGIATRRFMVVR
;
A
#
# COMPACT_ATOMS: atom_id res chain seq x y z
N MET A 1 -21.06 -11.14 -8.22
CA MET A 1 -20.68 -11.90 -7.00
C MET A 1 -19.59 -11.11 -6.33
N PRO A 2 -19.54 -10.96 -5.00
CA PRO A 2 -18.40 -10.30 -4.37
C PRO A 2 -17.15 -11.14 -4.69
N GLN A 3 -16.13 -10.52 -5.29
CA GLN A 3 -14.82 -11.14 -5.45
C GLN A 3 -14.20 -11.15 -4.05
N HIS A 4 -13.94 -12.35 -3.51
CA HIS A 4 -13.24 -12.46 -2.24
C HIS A 4 -11.75 -12.22 -2.48
N ASN A 5 -11.02 -11.67 -1.50
CA ASN A 5 -9.56 -11.63 -1.57
C ASN A 5 -9.04 -13.08 -1.59
N HIS A 6 -8.46 -13.50 -2.71
CA HIS A 6 -7.93 -14.85 -2.91
C HIS A 6 -6.40 -14.80 -2.89
N VAL A 7 -5.79 -15.67 -2.09
CA VAL A 7 -4.34 -15.90 -2.17
C VAL A 7 -4.09 -16.85 -3.32
N HIS A 8 -3.37 -16.40 -4.35
CA HIS A 8 -2.88 -17.25 -5.43
C HIS A 8 -1.44 -17.67 -5.12
N PRO A 9 -1.20 -18.89 -4.59
CA PRO A 9 0.14 -19.30 -4.22
C PRO A 9 1.00 -19.52 -5.48
N MET A 10 2.18 -18.91 -5.49
CA MET A 10 3.19 -19.09 -6.52
C MET A 10 4.42 -19.74 -5.93
N ARG A 11 5.07 -20.62 -6.69
CA ARG A 11 6.11 -21.51 -6.16
C ARG A 11 7.44 -21.23 -6.83
N SER A 12 8.10 -20.16 -6.40
CA SER A 12 9.44 -19.78 -6.87
C SER A 12 10.59 -20.52 -6.15
N ALA A 13 10.36 -21.12 -4.99
CA ALA A 13 11.38 -21.80 -4.19
C ALA A 13 11.24 -23.34 -4.25
N THR A 14 11.82 -23.97 -5.28
CA THR A 14 12.02 -25.44 -5.29
C THR A 14 13.45 -25.84 -5.66
N ARG A 15 13.75 -27.14 -5.52
CA ARG A 15 15.01 -27.79 -5.92
C ARG A 15 15.35 -27.63 -7.42
N PHE A 16 14.38 -27.15 -8.21
CA PHE A 16 14.57 -26.56 -9.53
C PHE A 16 14.06 -25.11 -9.45
N PRO A 17 14.92 -24.09 -9.47
CA PRO A 17 14.45 -22.71 -9.37
C PRO A 17 13.63 -22.39 -10.62
N GLU A 18 12.33 -22.17 -10.44
CA GLU A 18 11.54 -21.43 -11.42
C GLU A 18 12.02 -19.98 -11.33
N ASP A 19 12.36 -19.38 -12.47
CA ASP A 19 12.86 -18.01 -12.55
C ASP A 19 11.84 -17.05 -11.90
N PRO A 20 12.20 -16.30 -10.83
CA PRO A 20 11.27 -15.35 -10.20
C PRO A 20 10.62 -14.38 -11.20
N ALA A 21 11.31 -14.05 -12.30
CA ALA A 21 10.75 -13.24 -13.37
C ALA A 21 9.54 -13.90 -14.07
N TYR A 22 9.62 -15.21 -14.28
CA TYR A 22 8.53 -15.99 -14.88
C TYR A 22 7.30 -16.01 -13.96
N GLU A 23 7.51 -16.23 -12.66
CA GLU A 23 6.42 -16.28 -11.68
C GLU A 23 5.70 -14.93 -11.56
N VAL A 24 6.44 -13.82 -11.56
CA VAL A 24 5.86 -12.47 -11.56
C VAL A 24 4.98 -12.25 -12.80
N ARG A 25 5.46 -12.62 -14.00
CA ARG A 25 4.64 -12.48 -15.23
C ARG A 25 3.43 -13.41 -15.24
N ARG A 26 3.56 -14.62 -14.68
CA ARG A 26 2.42 -15.52 -14.51
C ARG A 26 1.38 -14.89 -13.58
N ALA A 27 1.80 -14.26 -12.49
CA ALA A 27 0.91 -13.56 -11.57
C ALA A 27 0.08 -12.46 -12.23
N ILE A 28 0.74 -11.66 -13.07
CA ILE A 28 0.07 -10.63 -13.87
C ILE A 28 -0.96 -11.27 -14.80
N THR A 29 -0.57 -12.33 -15.50
CA THR A 29 -1.46 -13.06 -16.43
C THR A 29 -2.66 -13.69 -15.71
N ASP A 30 -2.46 -14.18 -14.49
CA ASP A 30 -3.50 -14.75 -13.64
C ASP A 30 -4.41 -13.68 -12.99
N GLY A 31 -4.15 -12.40 -13.24
CA GLY A 31 -4.96 -11.27 -12.76
C GLY A 31 -4.67 -10.86 -11.31
N CYS A 32 -3.48 -11.14 -10.79
CA CYS A 32 -3.09 -10.69 -9.46
C CYS A 32 -2.88 -9.17 -9.46
N ALA A 33 -3.58 -8.45 -8.58
CA ALA A 33 -3.45 -7.00 -8.44
C ALA A 33 -2.32 -6.56 -7.47
N ILE A 34 -1.89 -7.46 -6.58
CA ILE A 34 -0.82 -7.20 -5.61
C ILE A 34 0.09 -8.43 -5.53
N LEU A 35 1.41 -8.22 -5.50
CA LEU A 35 2.41 -9.27 -5.33
C LEU A 35 3.10 -9.13 -3.98
N ASN A 36 3.03 -10.17 -3.14
CA ASN A 36 3.82 -10.24 -1.92
C ASN A 36 5.15 -10.97 -2.18
N CYS A 37 6.25 -10.22 -2.15
CA CYS A 37 7.61 -10.70 -2.33
C CYS A 37 8.35 -10.80 -0.99
N SER A 38 8.07 -11.86 -0.22
CA SER A 38 8.78 -12.17 1.03
C SER A 38 10.13 -12.89 0.81
N TRP A 39 10.79 -12.61 -0.32
CA TRP A 39 12.07 -13.16 -0.76
C TRP A 39 12.91 -12.01 -1.32
N ILE A 40 14.23 -12.21 -1.42
CA ILE A 40 15.15 -11.18 -1.92
C ILE A 40 16.10 -11.74 -2.97
N VAL A 41 16.48 -10.88 -3.90
CA VAL A 41 17.69 -11.03 -4.72
C VAL A 41 18.69 -9.99 -4.21
N ARG A 42 19.86 -10.45 -3.78
CA ARG A 42 20.93 -9.61 -3.26
C ARG A 42 21.98 -9.45 -4.35
N GLU A 43 22.16 -8.22 -4.81
CA GLU A 43 23.27 -7.87 -5.68
C GLU A 43 24.41 -7.24 -4.86
N PRO A 44 25.69 -7.45 -5.22
CA PRO A 44 26.83 -6.99 -4.44
C PRO A 44 26.91 -5.46 -4.29
N SER A 45 26.26 -4.71 -5.16
CA SER A 45 26.15 -3.25 -5.09
C SER A 45 24.93 -2.74 -5.86
N ALA A 46 24.46 -1.52 -5.57
CA ALA A 46 23.42 -0.83 -6.34
C ALA A 46 23.80 -0.57 -7.82
N VAL A 47 25.08 -0.79 -8.18
CA VAL A 47 25.63 -0.55 -9.53
C VAL A 47 25.40 -1.75 -10.46
N ASP A 48 25.26 -2.96 -9.91
CA ASP A 48 24.94 -4.16 -10.69
C ASP A 48 23.45 -4.47 -10.49
N PRO A 49 22.54 -4.06 -11.40
CA PRO A 49 21.14 -4.41 -11.25
C PRO A 49 20.92 -5.92 -11.42
N PRO A 50 19.74 -6.42 -11.00
CA PRO A 50 19.32 -7.78 -11.31
C PRO A 50 19.38 -8.05 -12.81
N PRO A 51 19.45 -9.32 -13.27
CA PRO A 51 19.41 -9.65 -14.69
C PRO A 51 18.23 -8.99 -15.41
N ALA A 52 18.43 -8.54 -16.64
CA ALA A 52 17.42 -7.91 -17.49
C ALA A 52 16.02 -8.57 -17.43
N GLY A 53 15.97 -9.91 -17.55
CA GLY A 53 14.73 -10.69 -17.47
C GLY A 53 13.92 -10.44 -16.20
N PHE A 54 14.62 -10.29 -15.07
CA PHE A 54 14.05 -9.96 -13.77
C PHE A 54 13.50 -8.54 -13.76
N GLN A 55 14.32 -7.56 -14.17
CA GLN A 55 13.92 -6.15 -14.23
C GLN A 55 12.60 -5.98 -15.01
N TYR A 56 12.50 -6.63 -16.17
CA TYR A 56 11.30 -6.61 -16.99
C TYR A 56 10.05 -7.12 -16.31
N ALA A 57 10.15 -8.15 -15.48
CA ALA A 57 8.96 -8.70 -14.85
C ALA A 57 8.33 -7.68 -13.89
N PHE A 58 9.15 -6.89 -13.21
CA PHE A 58 8.70 -5.80 -12.34
C PHE A 58 8.22 -4.58 -13.15
N VAL A 59 8.84 -4.32 -14.30
CA VAL A 59 8.34 -3.33 -15.26
C VAL A 59 6.93 -3.69 -15.74
N ASP A 60 6.75 -4.94 -16.15
CA ASP A 60 5.46 -5.47 -16.61
C ASP A 60 4.42 -5.39 -15.48
N ALA A 61 4.82 -5.67 -14.22
CA ALA A 61 3.93 -5.57 -13.06
C ALA A 61 3.42 -4.13 -12.88
N TYR A 62 4.32 -3.14 -12.86
CA TYR A 62 3.90 -1.74 -12.71
C TYR A 62 2.96 -1.30 -13.84
N LYS A 63 3.32 -1.62 -15.10
CA LYS A 63 2.50 -1.28 -16.27
C LYS A 63 1.16 -2.02 -16.31
N ALA A 64 1.04 -3.15 -15.62
CA ALA A 64 -0.20 -3.89 -15.47
C ALA A 64 -1.04 -3.44 -14.27
N ASN A 65 -0.72 -2.29 -13.66
CA ASN A 65 -1.36 -1.76 -12.46
C ASN A 65 -1.22 -2.69 -11.24
N VAL A 66 -0.12 -3.43 -11.16
CA VAL A 66 0.14 -4.35 -10.04
C VAL A 66 1.06 -3.66 -9.04
N LEU A 67 0.66 -3.69 -7.76
CA LEU A 67 1.52 -3.22 -6.67
C LEU A 67 2.42 -4.36 -6.18
N VAL A 68 3.72 -4.12 -6.11
CA VAL A 68 4.68 -5.04 -5.49
C VAL A 68 4.90 -4.62 -4.04
N VAL A 69 4.85 -5.59 -3.13
CA VAL A 69 5.13 -5.39 -1.71
C VAL A 69 6.25 -6.34 -1.31
N ALA A 70 7.40 -5.80 -0.93
CA ALA A 70 8.64 -6.55 -0.84
C ALA A 70 9.31 -6.43 0.52
N ALA A 71 9.87 -7.53 1.02
CA ALA A 71 10.60 -7.53 2.29
C ALA A 71 11.99 -6.87 2.14
N MET A 72 12.38 -6.03 3.12
CA MET A 72 13.69 -5.36 3.14
C MET A 72 14.91 -6.29 3.41
N GLY A 73 14.68 -7.55 3.78
CA GLY A 73 15.74 -8.47 4.22
C GLY A 73 16.03 -8.42 5.72
N ASN A 74 16.92 -9.31 6.23
CA ASN A 74 17.08 -9.59 7.68
C ASN A 74 18.54 -9.58 8.17
N TRP A 75 19.48 -8.89 7.51
CA TRP A 75 20.90 -9.03 7.83
C TRP A 75 21.67 -7.71 7.92
N ASP A 76 21.64 -6.90 6.87
CA ASP A 76 22.42 -5.67 6.75
C ASP A 76 21.61 -4.58 6.01
N GLN A 77 22.25 -3.45 5.72
CA GLN A 77 21.67 -2.32 5.00
C GLN A 77 21.80 -2.44 3.47
N SER A 78 22.09 -3.65 2.95
CA SER A 78 22.27 -3.87 1.52
C SER A 78 21.03 -3.44 0.75
N VAL A 79 21.27 -2.93 -0.46
CA VAL A 79 20.21 -2.80 -1.46
C VAL A 79 19.75 -4.19 -1.86
N VAL A 80 18.44 -4.44 -1.76
CA VAL A 80 17.84 -5.72 -2.12
C VAL A 80 16.66 -5.51 -3.06
N TYR A 81 16.49 -6.45 -3.98
CA TYR A 81 15.38 -6.43 -4.92
C TYR A 81 14.37 -7.53 -4.58
N PRO A 82 13.06 -7.28 -4.77
CA PRO A 82 12.47 -6.10 -5.40
C PRO A 82 12.15 -4.92 -4.47
N ALA A 83 12.65 -4.90 -3.22
CA ALA A 83 12.35 -3.80 -2.30
C ALA A 83 12.90 -2.44 -2.76
N ASN A 84 14.07 -2.41 -3.39
CA ASN A 84 14.69 -1.20 -3.96
C ASN A 84 14.25 -0.92 -5.41
N TRP A 85 13.02 -1.27 -5.79
CA TRP A 85 12.47 -0.88 -7.09
C TRP A 85 11.68 0.42 -6.90
N ASP A 86 12.11 1.52 -7.51
CA ASP A 86 11.59 2.87 -7.20
C ASP A 86 10.07 2.97 -7.49
N HIS A 87 9.67 2.68 -8.73
CA HIS A 87 8.27 2.70 -9.12
C HIS A 87 7.59 1.33 -8.96
N GLY A 88 6.46 1.31 -8.27
CA GLY A 88 5.60 0.13 -8.19
C GLY A 88 5.96 -0.90 -7.13
N SER A 89 6.99 -0.67 -6.32
CA SER A 89 7.34 -1.51 -5.19
C SER A 89 7.27 -0.74 -3.87
N LEU A 90 6.84 -1.43 -2.82
CA LEU A 90 6.91 -0.95 -1.44
C LEU A 90 7.90 -1.82 -0.66
N GLY A 91 9.02 -1.23 -0.26
CA GLY A 91 9.98 -1.83 0.66
C GLY A 91 9.47 -1.85 2.10
N VAL A 92 9.31 -3.04 2.67
CA VAL A 92 8.69 -3.23 4.00
C VAL A 92 9.71 -3.62 5.06
N GLY A 93 9.93 -2.71 6.01
CA GLY A 93 10.69 -2.94 7.23
C GLY A 93 9.91 -3.70 8.30
N ASN A 94 10.62 -4.13 9.34
CA ASN A 94 10.08 -4.98 10.41
C ASN A 94 10.15 -4.27 11.77
N VAL A 95 9.00 -4.15 12.42
CA VAL A 95 8.88 -3.62 13.79
C VAL A 95 8.30 -4.64 14.77
N LYS A 96 8.56 -4.38 16.05
CA LYS A 96 7.99 -5.10 17.18
C LYS A 96 6.59 -4.59 17.50
N CYS A 97 5.89 -5.32 18.37
CA CYS A 97 4.55 -4.92 18.82
C CYS A 97 4.50 -3.60 19.60
N ASN A 98 5.64 -3.11 20.08
CA ASN A 98 5.77 -1.81 20.74
C ASN A 98 6.24 -0.69 19.78
N GLY A 99 6.28 -0.95 18.48
CA GLY A 99 6.66 0.01 17.44
C GLY A 99 8.16 0.13 17.19
N GLU A 100 9.00 -0.38 18.09
CA GLU A 100 10.46 -0.33 17.91
C GLU A 100 10.92 -1.20 16.72
N PRO A 101 11.92 -0.74 15.94
CA PRO A 101 12.57 -1.56 14.92
C PRO A 101 12.98 -2.94 15.45
N SER A 102 12.78 -3.98 14.63
CA SER A 102 13.04 -5.37 14.98
C SER A 102 14.53 -5.76 14.92
N GLY A 103 15.40 -4.93 15.52
CA GLY A 103 16.83 -5.18 15.70
C GLY A 103 17.53 -5.78 14.47
N ALA A 104 18.16 -6.94 14.65
CA ALA A 104 18.91 -7.66 13.61
C ALA A 104 18.07 -8.11 12.40
N THR A 105 16.72 -8.07 12.50
CA THR A 105 15.81 -8.49 11.41
C THR A 105 15.11 -7.31 10.74
N ASN A 106 15.54 -6.08 11.02
CA ASN A 106 15.14 -4.89 10.28
C ASN A 106 16.33 -4.36 9.48
N ALA A 107 16.37 -4.66 8.18
CA ALA A 107 17.32 -4.01 7.29
C ALA A 107 16.90 -2.54 7.13
N THR A 108 17.76 -1.62 7.59
CA THR A 108 17.54 -0.17 7.49
C THR A 108 18.29 0.35 6.26
N SER A 109 17.61 0.89 5.26
CA SER A 109 18.26 1.38 4.03
C SER A 109 17.45 2.51 3.41
N THR A 110 17.97 3.15 2.36
CA THR A 110 17.33 4.31 1.72
C THR A 110 16.05 3.99 0.94
N HIS A 111 15.71 2.71 0.82
CA HIS A 111 14.58 2.22 0.02
C HIS A 111 13.50 1.53 0.86
N ILE A 112 13.50 1.76 2.17
CA ILE A 112 12.35 1.41 3.00
C ILE A 112 11.23 2.42 2.75
N ASP A 113 10.03 1.93 2.47
CA ASP A 113 8.84 2.77 2.34
C ASP A 113 8.07 2.87 3.63
N VAL A 114 7.82 1.73 4.27
CA VAL A 114 7.02 1.63 5.50
C VAL A 114 7.51 0.46 6.34
N ALA A 115 7.17 0.46 7.62
CA ALA A 115 7.38 -0.68 8.51
C ALA A 115 6.07 -1.37 8.88
N ALA A 116 6.12 -2.67 9.14
CA ALA A 116 4.98 -3.41 9.66
C ALA A 116 5.38 -4.43 10.73
N PRO A 117 4.44 -4.88 11.59
CA PRO A 117 4.72 -5.89 12.60
C PRO A 117 5.14 -7.22 11.97
N GLY A 118 6.39 -7.60 12.19
CA GLY A 118 6.97 -8.87 11.72
C GLY A 118 7.80 -9.58 12.80
N HIS A 119 7.71 -9.15 14.07
CA HIS A 119 8.41 -9.75 15.20
C HIS A 119 7.48 -10.61 16.06
N ASN A 120 7.85 -11.87 16.30
CA ASN A 120 7.08 -12.86 17.04
C ASN A 120 5.64 -13.01 16.52
N VAL A 121 5.48 -13.12 15.21
CA VAL A 121 4.19 -13.31 14.56
C VAL A 121 3.82 -14.79 14.59
N TYR A 122 2.62 -15.09 15.09
CA TYR A 122 2.07 -16.44 15.12
C TYR A 122 1.39 -16.77 13.79
N ILE A 123 1.94 -17.74 13.06
CA ILE A 123 1.55 -18.06 11.68
C ILE A 123 1.24 -19.56 11.51
N PRO A 124 0.34 -19.94 10.60
CA PRO A 124 0.20 -21.34 10.21
C PRO A 124 1.48 -21.82 9.51
N CYS A 125 1.97 -23.01 9.86
CA CYS A 125 3.19 -23.57 9.28
C CYS A 125 3.06 -25.07 9.03
N TYR A 126 3.89 -25.57 8.11
CA TYR A 126 4.17 -27.00 8.01
C TYR A 126 5.35 -27.33 8.91
N SER A 127 5.12 -28.16 9.92
CA SER A 127 6.17 -28.49 10.90
C SER A 127 7.32 -29.20 10.22
N ASN A 128 8.51 -28.65 10.37
CA ASN A 128 9.76 -29.27 9.93
C ASN A 128 10.90 -28.89 10.91
N GLU A 129 12.13 -29.32 10.64
CA GLU A 129 13.26 -29.06 11.54
C GLU A 129 13.63 -27.56 11.63
N GLU A 130 13.38 -26.78 10.59
CA GLU A 130 13.68 -25.33 10.53
C GLU A 130 12.56 -24.49 11.16
N CYS A 131 11.32 -24.96 11.09
CA CYS A 131 10.12 -24.31 11.63
C CYS A 131 9.28 -25.33 12.39
N PRO A 132 9.63 -25.63 13.66
CA PRO A 132 8.86 -26.55 14.48
C PRO A 132 7.53 -25.89 14.86
N CYS A 133 6.42 -26.49 14.44
CA CYS A 133 5.09 -26.00 14.80
C CYS A 133 4.65 -26.55 16.17
N ASP A 134 3.75 -25.83 16.84
CA ASP A 134 3.02 -26.30 17.99
C ASP A 134 1.99 -27.39 17.61
N GLU A 135 1.29 -27.91 18.63
CA GLU A 135 0.29 -28.96 18.47
C GLU A 135 -0.88 -28.58 17.54
N ASN A 136 -1.09 -27.28 17.28
CA ASN A 136 -2.16 -26.77 16.43
C ASN A 136 -1.68 -26.50 14.99
N GLY A 137 -0.40 -26.74 14.68
CA GLY A 137 0.17 -26.50 13.34
C GLY A 137 0.57 -25.05 13.10
N TYR A 138 0.93 -24.31 14.15
CA TYR A 138 1.37 -22.92 14.06
C TYR A 138 2.78 -22.74 14.64
N ALA A 139 3.48 -21.70 14.21
CA ALA A 139 4.76 -21.31 14.78
C ALA A 139 4.83 -19.80 14.97
N THR A 140 5.69 -19.39 15.89
CA THR A 140 6.03 -17.99 16.09
C THR A 140 7.33 -17.71 15.34
N CYS A 141 7.27 -16.78 14.38
CA CYS A 141 8.40 -16.41 13.53
C CYS A 141 8.66 -14.91 13.55
N THR A 142 9.89 -14.52 13.18
CA THR A 142 10.32 -13.12 13.10
C THR A 142 11.04 -12.86 11.78
N GLY A 143 10.69 -11.77 11.09
CA GLY A 143 11.39 -11.32 9.88
C GLY A 143 10.58 -10.33 9.04
N THR A 144 11.25 -9.58 8.16
CA THR A 144 10.60 -8.70 7.17
C THR A 144 9.67 -9.47 6.23
N SER A 145 9.95 -10.74 5.98
CA SER A 145 9.06 -11.66 5.27
C SER A 145 7.66 -11.79 5.89
N LEU A 146 7.50 -11.52 7.19
CA LEU A 146 6.22 -11.55 7.91
C LEU A 146 5.59 -10.16 8.03
N ALA A 147 6.38 -9.09 7.86
CA ALA A 147 5.89 -7.72 7.79
C ALA A 147 5.27 -7.40 6.41
N ALA A 148 5.92 -7.80 5.31
CA ALA A 148 5.43 -7.61 3.94
C ALA A 148 3.96 -8.07 3.71
N PRO A 149 3.51 -9.25 4.19
CA PRO A 149 2.12 -9.67 3.99
C PRO A 149 1.10 -8.83 4.78
N VAL A 150 1.52 -8.12 5.85
CA VAL A 150 0.63 -7.17 6.54
C VAL A 150 0.33 -6.00 5.62
N VAL A 151 1.35 -5.43 4.98
CA VAL A 151 1.20 -4.32 4.01
C VAL A 151 0.41 -4.78 2.78
N THR A 152 0.67 -5.99 2.27
CA THR A 152 -0.12 -6.62 1.20
C THR A 152 -1.61 -6.71 1.58
N GLY A 153 -1.91 -7.07 2.84
CA GLY A 153 -3.27 -7.13 3.36
C GLY A 153 -3.96 -5.76 3.36
N ILE A 154 -3.24 -4.70 3.74
CA ILE A 154 -3.76 -3.32 3.71
C ILE A 154 -4.03 -2.88 2.27
N ALA A 155 -3.09 -3.08 1.36
CA ALA A 155 -3.29 -2.79 -0.07
C ALA A 155 -4.53 -3.53 -0.62
N SER A 156 -4.73 -4.79 -0.22
CA SER A 156 -5.89 -5.58 -0.64
C SER A 156 -7.21 -5.05 -0.07
N LEU A 157 -7.19 -4.48 1.14
CA LEU A 157 -8.37 -3.82 1.74
C LEU A 157 -8.72 -2.53 0.99
N LEU A 158 -7.71 -1.73 0.64
CA LEU A 158 -7.90 -0.49 -0.12
C LEU A 158 -8.46 -0.78 -1.52
N LEU A 159 -7.95 -1.80 -2.22
CA LEU A 159 -8.51 -2.25 -3.50
C LEU A 159 -9.96 -2.73 -3.37
N ALA A 160 -10.27 -3.53 -2.35
CA ALA A 160 -11.65 -3.98 -2.12
C ALA A 160 -12.60 -2.80 -1.84
N TYR A 161 -12.14 -1.79 -1.10
CA TYR A 161 -12.89 -0.55 -0.89
C TYR A 161 -13.07 0.22 -2.22
N SER A 162 -12.00 0.32 -3.02
CA SER A 162 -12.03 0.91 -4.37
C SER A 162 -13.14 0.29 -5.21
N ASP A 163 -13.18 -1.04 -5.30
CA ASP A 163 -14.18 -1.77 -6.08
C ASP A 163 -15.61 -1.54 -5.56
N LEU A 164 -15.79 -1.54 -4.24
CA LEU A 164 -17.09 -1.32 -3.61
C LEU A 164 -17.63 0.09 -3.86
N HIS A 165 -16.75 1.07 -3.89
CA HIS A 165 -17.08 2.50 -4.04
C HIS A 165 -16.84 3.02 -5.47
N GLN A 166 -16.51 2.13 -6.41
CA GLN A 166 -16.23 2.45 -7.81
C GLN A 166 -15.14 3.51 -7.99
N LEU A 167 -14.12 3.47 -7.12
CA LEU A 167 -12.91 4.26 -7.27
C LEU A 167 -11.96 3.55 -8.25
N ASP A 168 -11.13 4.33 -8.91
CA ASP A 168 -10.14 3.87 -9.90
C ASP A 168 -8.73 3.88 -9.30
N LEU A 169 -8.55 3.28 -8.12
CA LEU A 169 -7.22 3.25 -7.48
C LEU A 169 -6.22 2.44 -8.31
N CYS A 170 -5.07 3.04 -8.59
CA CYS A 170 -3.93 2.37 -9.18
C CYS A 170 -2.86 2.03 -8.14
N ASN A 171 -1.85 1.26 -8.55
CA ASN A 171 -0.72 0.86 -7.73
C ASN A 171 -0.02 2.04 -7.03
N ASP A 172 0.16 3.17 -7.73
CA ASP A 172 0.68 4.41 -7.12
C ASP A 172 -0.24 4.98 -6.04
N ASP A 173 -1.56 4.94 -6.23
CA ASP A 173 -2.54 5.41 -5.24
C ASP A 173 -2.48 4.54 -3.97
N LEU A 174 -2.40 3.21 -4.13
CA LEU A 174 -2.23 2.30 -3.01
C LEU A 174 -0.95 2.59 -2.23
N ALA A 175 0.17 2.80 -2.94
CA ALA A 175 1.44 3.13 -2.32
C ALA A 175 1.37 4.47 -1.57
N ALA A 176 0.79 5.50 -2.19
CA ALA A 176 0.60 6.82 -1.57
C ALA A 176 -0.27 6.72 -0.31
N LEU A 177 -1.43 6.07 -0.38
CA LEU A 177 -2.36 5.92 0.76
C LEU A 177 -1.75 5.13 1.92
N ILE A 178 -0.91 4.12 1.63
CA ILE A 178 -0.20 3.34 2.65
C ILE A 178 0.88 4.20 3.33
N ARG A 179 1.65 4.97 2.55
CA ARG A 179 2.68 5.88 3.09
C ARG A 179 2.06 7.00 3.91
N LEU A 180 1.01 7.65 3.41
CA LEU A 180 0.31 8.76 4.08
C LEU A 180 -0.47 8.33 5.31
N GLY A 181 -0.99 7.10 5.31
CA GLY A 181 -1.67 6.54 6.47
C GLY A 181 -0.73 6.04 7.56
N ALA A 182 0.57 5.91 7.29
CA ALA A 182 1.51 5.35 8.26
C ALA A 182 1.65 6.23 9.51
N ASP A 183 1.76 5.57 10.67
CA ASP A 183 2.07 6.20 11.93
C ASP A 183 3.59 6.49 11.98
N ASP A 184 3.95 7.74 11.69
CA ASP A 184 5.33 8.23 11.73
C ASP A 184 5.93 8.14 13.14
N LEU A 185 7.12 7.54 13.23
CA LEU A 185 7.85 7.34 14.49
C LEU A 185 9.05 8.30 14.58
N GLY A 186 8.98 9.22 15.55
CA GLY A 186 10.09 10.11 15.88
C GLY A 186 9.97 11.48 15.20
N GLY A 187 10.88 11.79 14.29
CA GLY A 187 10.93 13.09 13.60
C GLY A 187 10.00 13.10 12.40
N ALA A 188 9.32 14.22 12.14
CA ALA A 188 8.35 14.31 11.06
C ALA A 188 8.96 13.93 9.70
N GLY A 189 8.33 12.99 9.01
CA GLY A 189 8.67 12.58 7.64
C GLY A 189 9.44 11.25 7.58
N TRP A 190 10.05 11.01 6.43
CA TRP A 190 10.70 9.73 6.15
C TRP A 190 12.00 9.54 6.95
N ASP A 191 12.24 8.32 7.43
CA ASP A 191 13.47 7.92 8.11
C ASP A 191 14.00 6.53 7.67
N ILE A 192 15.31 6.28 7.84
CA ILE A 192 15.97 5.04 7.37
C ILE A 192 15.54 3.77 8.14
N GLN A 193 14.89 3.90 9.30
CA GLN A 193 14.51 2.81 10.19
C GLN A 193 13.10 2.30 9.90
N THR A 194 12.16 3.20 9.63
CA THR A 194 10.75 2.85 9.42
C THR A 194 10.13 3.39 8.13
N GLY A 195 10.90 4.11 7.32
CA GLY A 195 10.39 4.77 6.12
C GLY A 195 9.46 5.91 6.51
N TRP A 196 8.25 5.92 5.96
CA TRP A 196 7.18 6.84 6.32
C TRP A 196 6.46 6.50 7.64
N GLY A 197 6.85 5.40 8.30
CA GLY A 197 6.32 4.99 9.60
C GLY A 197 5.74 3.58 9.61
N ILE A 198 5.02 3.25 10.68
CA ILE A 198 4.34 1.96 10.83
C ILE A 198 3.00 1.99 10.10
N VAL A 199 2.76 1.02 9.24
CA VAL A 199 1.48 0.94 8.51
C VAL A 199 0.26 0.93 9.45
N ASN A 200 -0.73 1.74 9.11
CA ASN A 200 -1.99 1.83 9.83
C ASN A 200 -3.16 1.75 8.84
N ALA A 201 -3.82 0.59 8.83
CA ALA A 201 -4.91 0.28 7.90
C ALA A 201 -6.11 1.23 8.06
N TRP A 202 -6.37 1.70 9.27
CA TRP A 202 -7.48 2.62 9.55
C TRP A 202 -7.20 3.97 8.92
N ASN A 203 -6.03 4.55 9.22
CA ASN A 203 -5.62 5.85 8.67
C ASN A 203 -5.63 5.83 7.14
N SER A 204 -5.02 4.81 6.51
CA SER A 204 -5.02 4.67 5.04
C SER A 204 -6.43 4.61 4.44
N LEU A 205 -7.38 3.94 5.10
CA LEU A 205 -8.76 3.87 4.65
C LEU A 205 -9.51 5.19 4.86
N MET A 206 -9.27 5.86 5.99
CA MET A 206 -9.95 7.11 6.33
C MET A 206 -9.66 8.23 5.32
N ILE A 207 -8.48 8.24 4.68
CA ILE A 207 -8.18 9.18 3.58
C ILE A 207 -9.23 9.08 2.46
N LEU A 208 -9.77 7.87 2.20
CA LEU A 208 -10.80 7.64 1.20
C LEU A 208 -12.22 7.90 1.71
N GLU A 209 -12.50 7.63 2.99
CA GLU A 209 -13.84 7.76 3.58
C GLU A 209 -14.25 9.21 3.88
N THR A 210 -13.30 10.10 4.21
CA THR A 210 -13.64 11.48 4.57
C THR A 210 -14.02 12.36 3.37
N ASN A 211 -14.17 11.79 2.18
CA ASN A 211 -14.33 12.53 0.95
C ASN A 211 -15.79 12.98 0.72
N GLU A 212 -16.11 14.24 1.05
CA GLU A 212 -17.44 14.82 0.85
C GLU A 212 -17.55 15.54 -0.51
N PRO A 213 -18.70 15.50 -1.21
CA PRO A 213 -18.83 16.11 -2.55
C PRO A 213 -18.61 17.64 -2.60
N GLU A 214 -18.84 18.33 -1.48
CA GLU A 214 -18.73 19.80 -1.39
C GLU A 214 -17.35 20.27 -0.93
N ASP A 215 -16.55 19.38 -0.33
CA ASP A 215 -15.19 19.62 0.14
C ASP A 215 -14.40 18.31 0.00
N PRO A 216 -13.90 18.03 -1.22
CA PRO A 216 -13.31 16.73 -1.49
C PRO A 216 -11.94 16.65 -0.78
N HIS A 217 -11.81 15.68 0.11
CA HIS A 217 -10.56 15.38 0.79
C HIS A 217 -9.63 14.48 -0.02
N PHE A 218 -10.13 13.81 -1.06
CA PHE A 218 -9.38 12.91 -1.93
C PHE A 218 -9.95 12.94 -3.35
N VAL A 219 -9.12 13.17 -4.36
CA VAL A 219 -9.56 13.22 -5.75
C VAL A 219 -8.55 12.52 -6.65
N LEU A 220 -9.07 11.74 -7.59
CA LEU A 220 -8.30 11.14 -8.67
C LEU A 220 -8.61 11.92 -9.94
N LEU A 221 -7.57 12.46 -10.58
CA LEU A 221 -7.72 13.36 -11.71
C LEU A 221 -6.88 12.88 -12.89
N SER A 222 -7.38 13.21 -14.08
CA SER A 222 -6.60 13.16 -15.32
C SER A 222 -6.79 14.47 -16.06
N ASP A 223 -5.70 15.14 -16.41
CA ASP A 223 -5.71 16.47 -17.02
C ASP A 223 -4.75 16.51 -18.21
N ALA A 224 -5.03 17.35 -19.20
CA ALA A 224 -4.08 17.67 -20.26
C ALA A 224 -3.17 18.86 -19.88
N GLY A 225 -3.53 19.60 -18.82
CA GLY A 225 -2.89 20.82 -18.34
C GLY A 225 -3.30 22.07 -19.14
N SER A 226 -3.30 23.23 -18.50
CA SER A 226 -3.70 24.51 -19.13
C SER A 226 -2.52 25.32 -19.68
N ASP A 227 -1.42 25.35 -18.93
CA ASP A 227 -0.17 26.03 -19.30
C ASP A 227 0.95 25.00 -19.42
N SER A 228 1.81 25.14 -20.44
CA SER A 228 2.90 24.20 -20.71
C SER A 228 4.24 24.90 -20.90
N GLU A 229 5.25 24.46 -20.15
CA GLU A 229 6.66 24.77 -20.39
C GLU A 229 7.35 23.51 -20.93
N GLU A 230 8.21 23.68 -21.93
CA GLU A 230 8.97 22.58 -22.52
C GLU A 230 10.45 22.93 -22.48
N GLU A 231 11.25 22.04 -21.86
CA GLU A 231 12.70 22.15 -21.87
C GLU A 231 13.30 21.01 -22.69
N VAL A 232 13.93 21.39 -23.79
CA VAL A 232 14.53 20.45 -24.74
C VAL A 232 15.98 20.19 -24.35
N GLY A 233 16.25 18.98 -23.89
CA GLY A 233 17.60 18.51 -23.57
C GLY A 233 18.45 18.23 -24.81
N GLY A 234 19.73 17.96 -24.55
CA GLY A 234 20.65 17.45 -25.58
C GLY A 234 20.27 16.04 -26.05
N PRO A 235 20.85 15.58 -27.19
CA PRO A 235 20.68 14.21 -27.64
C PRO A 235 21.34 13.24 -26.65
N VAL A 236 20.64 12.15 -26.32
CA VAL A 236 21.09 11.09 -25.42
C VAL A 236 20.86 9.75 -26.10
N GLU A 237 21.84 8.84 -26.00
CA GLU A 237 21.73 7.49 -26.55
C GLU A 237 20.99 6.57 -25.58
N TYR A 238 19.91 5.94 -26.06
CA TYR A 238 19.10 5.00 -25.29
C TYR A 238 18.94 3.68 -26.05
N HIS A 239 19.03 2.58 -25.31
CA HIS A 239 18.57 1.27 -25.70
C HIS A 239 17.06 1.15 -25.46
N LEU A 240 16.28 1.04 -26.54
CA LEU A 240 14.82 0.94 -26.44
C LEU A 240 14.39 -0.51 -26.23
N TRP A 241 13.96 -0.84 -25.04
CA TRP A 241 13.49 -2.19 -24.74
C TRP A 241 12.04 -2.16 -24.28
N GLY A 242 11.18 -2.93 -24.97
CA GLY A 242 9.74 -2.98 -24.66
C GLY A 242 8.87 -1.93 -25.38
N VAL A 243 9.44 -1.04 -26.18
CA VAL A 243 8.69 -0.09 -27.04
C VAL A 243 8.38 -0.72 -28.40
N ALA A 244 7.58 -1.78 -28.37
CA ALA A 244 7.27 -2.61 -29.55
C ALA A 244 6.63 -1.80 -30.70
N GLU A 245 5.91 -0.71 -30.37
CA GLU A 245 5.27 0.18 -31.34
C GLU A 245 6.27 0.85 -32.28
N TRP A 246 7.50 1.09 -31.82
CA TRP A 246 8.54 1.74 -32.61
C TRP A 246 9.32 0.78 -33.51
N ASN A 247 9.26 -0.53 -33.25
CA ASN A 247 9.99 -1.55 -34.00
C ASN A 247 9.08 -2.67 -34.55
N GLN A 248 7.94 -2.30 -35.12
CA GLN A 248 7.02 -3.24 -35.82
C GLN A 248 6.64 -4.48 -34.97
N GLY A 249 6.52 -4.32 -33.65
CA GLY A 249 6.22 -5.43 -32.75
C GLY A 249 7.42 -6.29 -32.33
N ARG A 250 8.66 -5.90 -32.66
CA ARG A 250 9.89 -6.59 -32.23
C ARG A 250 10.55 -5.82 -31.08
N PRO A 251 11.20 -6.50 -30.12
CA PRO A 251 12.10 -5.81 -29.20
C PRO A 251 13.12 -5.02 -30.02
N CYS A 252 13.22 -3.70 -29.83
CA CYS A 252 14.30 -2.94 -30.43
C CYS A 252 15.60 -3.43 -29.75
N SER A 253 16.50 -4.03 -30.51
CA SER A 253 17.82 -4.45 -30.02
C SER A 253 18.90 -3.44 -30.45
N GLU A 254 18.49 -2.22 -30.76
CA GLU A 254 19.33 -1.17 -31.32
C GLU A 254 19.30 0.06 -30.39
N ASN A 255 20.46 0.68 -30.24
CA ASN A 255 20.58 1.97 -29.57
C ASN A 255 20.03 3.05 -30.50
N LEU A 256 19.11 3.88 -30.00
CA LEU A 256 18.67 5.08 -30.67
C LEU A 256 19.19 6.32 -29.95
N VAL A 257 19.60 7.32 -30.73
CA VAL A 257 19.87 8.65 -30.19
C VAL A 257 18.54 9.41 -30.17
N LEU A 258 18.06 9.71 -28.97
CA LEU A 258 16.80 10.42 -28.74
C LEU A 258 17.08 11.80 -28.16
N GLN A 259 16.16 12.73 -28.40
CA GLN A 259 16.16 14.01 -27.70
C GLN A 259 15.15 13.94 -26.55
N LYS A 260 15.65 14.07 -25.31
CA LYS A 260 14.83 14.11 -24.10
C LYS A 260 14.17 15.49 -23.99
N VAL A 261 12.86 15.54 -23.83
CA VAL A 261 12.08 16.77 -23.65
C VAL A 261 11.34 16.67 -22.33
N GLU A 262 11.68 17.55 -21.39
CA GLU A 262 10.91 17.75 -20.17
C GLU A 262 9.68 18.58 -20.52
N VAL A 263 8.50 18.09 -20.13
CA VAL A 263 7.25 18.81 -20.23
C VAL A 263 6.81 19.15 -18.82
N LYS A 264 6.50 20.41 -18.56
CA LYS A 264 5.89 20.86 -17.31
C LYS A 264 4.52 21.45 -17.62
N LYS A 265 3.50 21.05 -16.87
CA LYS A 265 2.17 21.66 -17.01
C LYS A 265 1.54 21.98 -15.67
N LEU A 266 0.69 23.00 -15.71
CA LEU A 266 -0.13 23.40 -14.59
C LEU A 266 -1.43 22.58 -14.54
N VAL A 267 -1.76 22.04 -13.37
CA VAL A 267 -2.97 21.24 -13.13
C VAL A 267 -3.79 21.78 -11.96
N SER A 268 -5.11 21.58 -12.01
CA SER A 268 -6.04 21.93 -10.94
C SER A 268 -6.07 20.86 -9.84
N LEU A 269 -6.26 21.26 -8.58
CA LEU A 269 -6.36 20.32 -7.46
C LEU A 269 -7.78 19.78 -7.21
N GLY A 270 -8.72 19.98 -8.15
CA GLY A 270 -10.06 19.40 -8.05
C GLY A 270 -10.89 19.84 -6.83
N GLY A 271 -10.58 21.02 -6.27
CA GLY A 271 -11.25 21.54 -5.08
C GLY A 271 -10.49 21.33 -3.77
N VAL A 272 -9.39 20.55 -3.76
CA VAL A 272 -8.54 20.41 -2.57
C VAL A 272 -7.75 21.70 -2.33
N GLU A 273 -7.77 22.17 -1.07
CA GLU A 273 -7.05 23.38 -0.66
C GLU A 273 -5.53 23.26 -0.87
N PRO A 274 -4.90 24.12 -1.69
CA PRO A 274 -3.49 24.01 -2.07
C PRO A 274 -2.50 23.97 -0.91
N GLU A 275 -2.82 24.66 0.19
CA GLU A 275 -1.96 24.79 1.38
C GLU A 275 -1.85 23.50 2.18
N THR A 276 -2.84 22.62 2.04
CA THR A 276 -2.88 21.31 2.69
C THR A 276 -2.75 20.17 1.70
N ALA A 277 -2.73 20.45 0.39
CA ALA A 277 -2.73 19.42 -0.61
C ALA A 277 -1.46 18.56 -0.57
N VAL A 278 -1.66 17.26 -0.53
CA VAL A 278 -0.66 16.25 -0.81
C VAL A 278 -0.99 15.64 -2.16
N VAL A 279 -0.02 15.59 -3.06
CA VAL A 279 -0.23 15.19 -4.45
C VAL A 279 0.81 14.17 -4.87
N TRP A 280 0.41 13.18 -5.66
CA TRP A 280 1.29 12.17 -6.24
C TRP A 280 0.88 11.82 -7.66
N GLY A 281 1.82 11.29 -8.45
CA GLY A 281 1.58 10.83 -9.81
C GLY A 281 0.91 9.46 -9.89
N ARG A 282 0.12 9.24 -10.95
CA ARG A 282 -0.50 7.95 -11.29
C ARG A 282 0.02 7.49 -12.64
N GLY A 283 1.00 6.60 -12.63
CA GLY A 283 1.71 6.16 -13.81
C GLY A 283 0.86 5.38 -14.79
N PHE A 284 0.00 4.49 -14.29
CA PHE A 284 -0.84 3.61 -15.11
C PHE A 284 -1.73 4.36 -16.13
N HIS A 285 -2.18 5.56 -15.78
CA HIS A 285 -3.04 6.39 -16.64
C HIS A 285 -2.32 7.57 -17.30
N THR A 286 -1.03 7.74 -17.04
CA THR A 286 -0.23 8.87 -17.55
C THR A 286 0.37 8.57 -18.92
N ARG A 287 0.23 9.51 -19.85
CA ARG A 287 0.91 9.51 -21.17
C ARG A 287 2.13 10.43 -21.13
N GLY A 288 3.18 9.94 -20.49
CA GLY A 288 4.47 10.60 -20.30
C GLY A 288 5.36 9.66 -19.50
N LEU A 289 6.67 9.88 -19.47
CA LEU A 289 7.61 8.97 -18.81
C LEU A 289 8.20 9.57 -17.53
N GLY A 290 8.65 8.71 -16.63
CA GLY A 290 9.45 9.11 -15.45
C GLY A 290 10.88 9.48 -15.81
N ASP A 291 11.60 10.06 -14.86
CA ASP A 291 13.02 10.34 -15.04
C ASP A 291 13.82 9.03 -15.02
N PHE A 292 14.68 8.85 -16.00
CA PHE A 292 15.51 7.65 -16.09
C PHE A 292 16.63 7.63 -15.03
N GLU A 293 17.08 8.80 -14.58
CA GLU A 293 18.23 8.92 -13.68
C GLU A 293 17.94 8.40 -12.26
N SER A 294 16.67 8.18 -11.89
CA SER A 294 16.27 7.62 -10.59
C SER A 294 16.11 6.09 -10.60
N GLU A 295 16.06 5.43 -11.76
CA GLU A 295 15.81 3.99 -11.85
C GLU A 295 17.09 3.15 -11.70
N PRO A 296 17.08 2.03 -10.92
CA PRO A 296 18.29 1.28 -10.65
C PRO A 296 18.86 0.53 -11.87
N GLY A 297 20.05 0.96 -12.31
CA GLY A 297 21.11 0.06 -12.79
C GLY A 297 21.40 -0.06 -14.28
N ASP A 298 20.78 0.72 -15.17
CA ASP A 298 21.34 0.90 -16.52
C ASP A 298 20.94 2.25 -17.13
N PRO A 299 21.73 3.34 -17.00
CA PRO A 299 21.48 4.70 -17.54
C PRO A 299 21.04 4.80 -19.02
N GLY A 300 20.98 3.68 -19.76
CA GLY A 300 20.60 3.61 -21.16
C GLY A 300 19.23 2.98 -21.49
N ILE A 301 18.41 2.42 -20.60
CA ILE A 301 17.21 1.65 -21.03
C ILE A 301 15.89 2.43 -20.92
N LEU A 302 15.18 2.74 -22.01
CA LEU A 302 13.87 3.38 -21.87
C LEU A 302 12.75 2.37 -21.53
N TRP A 303 12.38 2.22 -20.24
CA TRP A 303 11.36 1.27 -19.76
C TRP A 303 9.92 1.57 -20.19
N GLY A 304 9.63 2.83 -20.51
CA GLY A 304 8.29 3.25 -20.95
C GLY A 304 7.25 3.20 -19.84
N TYR A 305 7.64 3.45 -18.60
CA TYR A 305 6.71 3.66 -17.50
C TYR A 305 5.93 4.95 -17.72
N GLY A 306 4.60 4.86 -17.72
CA GLY A 306 3.80 6.05 -17.51
C GLY A 306 4.19 6.67 -16.17
N HIS A 307 4.57 7.93 -16.09
CA HIS A 307 4.78 8.61 -14.81
C HIS A 307 4.73 10.13 -14.97
N CYS A 308 4.28 10.80 -13.91
CA CYS A 308 4.41 12.22 -13.75
C CYS A 308 4.66 12.54 -12.28
N GLU A 309 5.43 13.57 -11.99
CA GLU A 309 5.75 13.94 -10.62
C GLU A 309 5.41 15.40 -10.34
N PRO A 310 4.96 15.71 -9.12
CA PRO A 310 4.75 17.08 -8.71
C PRO A 310 6.09 17.82 -8.55
N VAL A 311 6.15 19.06 -9.05
CA VAL A 311 7.32 19.94 -8.98
C VAL A 311 7.14 21.05 -7.94
N GLY A 312 5.89 21.42 -7.65
CA GLY A 312 5.54 22.40 -6.62
C GLY A 312 4.28 23.20 -6.95
N THR A 313 3.91 24.10 -6.05
CA THR A 313 2.71 24.94 -6.18
C THR A 313 2.99 26.21 -6.97
N ALA A 314 2.07 26.60 -7.85
CA ALA A 314 2.05 27.88 -8.53
C ALA A 314 1.45 28.99 -7.64
N VAL A 315 1.60 30.23 -8.08
CA VAL A 315 1.19 31.43 -7.30
C VAL A 315 -0.32 31.47 -7.05
N ASP A 316 -1.12 30.89 -7.95
CA ASP A 316 -2.58 30.85 -7.88
C ASP A 316 -3.12 29.63 -7.11
N GLY A 317 -2.25 28.78 -6.55
CA GLY A 317 -2.62 27.56 -5.83
C GLY A 317 -2.74 26.32 -6.72
N SER A 318 -2.61 26.45 -8.04
CA SER A 318 -2.50 25.31 -8.94
C SER A 318 -1.15 24.59 -8.73
N TRP A 319 -0.97 23.36 -9.26
CA TRP A 319 0.28 22.62 -9.10
C TRP A 319 0.99 22.36 -10.42
N TRP A 320 2.32 22.45 -10.39
CA TRP A 320 3.17 22.05 -11.50
C TRP A 320 3.44 20.56 -11.43
N PHE A 321 3.21 19.89 -12.54
CA PHE A 321 3.65 18.52 -12.77
C PHE A 321 4.67 18.48 -13.89
N ARG A 322 5.62 17.54 -13.81
CA ARG A 322 6.56 17.24 -14.87
C ARG A 322 6.57 15.77 -15.28
N THR A 323 6.93 15.55 -16.53
CA THR A 323 7.10 14.24 -17.16
C THR A 323 8.04 14.42 -18.35
N TRP A 324 8.45 13.30 -18.94
CA TRP A 324 9.33 13.30 -20.10
C TRP A 324 8.70 12.66 -21.32
N VAL A 325 9.00 13.25 -22.47
CA VAL A 325 8.76 12.65 -23.79
C VAL A 325 10.06 12.68 -24.60
N TYR A 326 10.16 11.77 -25.55
CA TYR A 326 11.37 11.53 -26.31
C TYR A 326 11.09 11.68 -27.79
N SER A 327 11.93 12.44 -28.47
CA SER A 327 11.86 12.58 -29.93
C SER A 327 12.98 11.81 -30.62
N TYR A 328 12.69 11.30 -31.80
CA TYR A 328 13.65 10.67 -32.70
C TYR A 328 13.65 11.38 -34.05
N ASN A 329 14.84 11.47 -34.68
CA ASN A 329 15.06 12.20 -35.93
C ASN A 329 14.46 13.62 -35.90
N GLU A 330 14.92 14.47 -34.98
CA GLU A 330 14.53 15.90 -34.93
C GLU A 330 13.01 16.14 -34.83
N GLY A 331 12.29 15.28 -34.10
CA GLY A 331 10.83 15.44 -33.90
C GLY A 331 9.95 14.73 -34.92
N GLU A 332 10.50 13.93 -35.84
CA GLU A 332 9.71 13.11 -36.78
C GLU A 332 8.84 12.08 -36.05
N ARG A 333 9.31 11.56 -34.91
CA ARG A 333 8.57 10.60 -34.07
C ARG A 333 8.71 10.95 -32.60
N TRP A 334 7.63 10.71 -31.84
CA TRP A 334 7.55 10.96 -30.41
C TRP A 334 7.13 9.72 -29.63
N PHE A 335 7.68 9.57 -28.43
CA PHE A 335 7.33 8.51 -27.50
C PHE A 335 7.24 9.06 -26.07
N PRO A 336 6.20 8.67 -25.30
CA PRO A 336 5.03 7.91 -25.70
C PRO A 336 4.06 8.70 -26.59
N CYS A 337 4.16 10.02 -26.58
CA CYS A 337 3.35 10.94 -27.38
C CYS A 337 4.09 12.27 -27.59
N PRO A 338 3.64 13.12 -28.53
CA PRO A 338 4.14 14.49 -28.64
C PRO A 338 3.89 15.32 -27.36
N PRO A 339 4.69 16.35 -27.06
CA PRO A 339 4.54 17.16 -25.85
C PRO A 339 3.13 17.72 -25.61
N GLY A 340 2.46 18.16 -26.69
CA GLY A 340 1.10 18.67 -26.65
C GLY A 340 0.02 17.64 -26.30
N GLU A 341 0.31 16.34 -26.46
CA GLU A 341 -0.63 15.22 -26.21
C GLU A 341 -0.43 14.54 -24.86
N VAL A 342 0.52 15.02 -24.05
CA VAL A 342 0.76 14.52 -22.71
C VAL A 342 -0.51 14.65 -21.86
N LEU A 343 -0.92 13.51 -21.30
CA LEU A 343 -2.02 13.37 -20.35
C LEU A 343 -1.43 12.97 -18.99
N TRP A 344 -1.70 13.77 -17.97
CA TRP A 344 -1.28 13.53 -16.60
C TRP A 344 -2.39 12.83 -15.87
N SER A 345 -2.06 11.86 -15.04
CA SER A 345 -2.98 11.37 -14.03
C SER A 345 -2.32 11.46 -12.67
N TYR A 346 -3.05 11.95 -11.69
CA TYR A 346 -2.53 12.23 -10.36
C TYR A 346 -3.63 12.04 -9.32
N GLY A 347 -3.20 11.71 -8.11
CA GLY A 347 -4.06 11.73 -6.93
C GLY A 347 -3.74 12.94 -6.08
N VAL A 348 -4.76 13.53 -5.49
CA VAL A 348 -4.64 14.64 -4.56
C VAL A 348 -5.47 14.33 -3.32
N CYS A 349 -4.94 14.64 -2.14
CA CYS A 349 -5.72 14.63 -0.91
C CYS A 349 -5.36 15.81 -0.02
N SER A 350 -6.24 16.20 0.90
CA SER A 350 -5.84 17.06 2.01
C SER A 350 -4.85 16.30 2.90
N ALA A 351 -3.84 16.99 3.41
CA ALA A 351 -2.85 16.44 4.33
C ALA A 351 -3.61 15.83 5.52
N PRO A 352 -3.54 14.50 5.69
CA PRO A 352 -4.36 13.89 6.70
C PRO A 352 -3.83 14.23 8.09
N SER A 353 -4.71 14.68 8.97
CA SER A 353 -4.37 14.92 10.37
C SER A 353 -4.72 13.70 11.21
N PHE A 354 -3.75 12.79 11.37
CA PHE A 354 -3.87 11.67 12.31
C PHE A 354 -3.14 11.99 13.62
N SER A 355 -3.70 11.56 14.75
CA SER A 355 -3.04 11.66 16.06
C SER A 355 -1.79 10.76 16.08
N ARG A 356 -0.62 11.34 16.38
CA ARG A 356 0.66 10.61 16.40
C ARG A 356 0.72 9.60 17.54
N VAL A 357 1.40 8.47 17.32
CA VAL A 357 1.70 7.49 18.37
C VAL A 357 2.62 8.14 19.40
N GLY A 358 2.09 8.47 20.58
CA GLY A 358 2.85 9.03 21.71
C GLY A 358 2.63 10.52 21.99
N GLU A 359 1.86 11.24 21.18
CA GLU A 359 1.21 12.45 21.66
C GLU A 359 0.05 12.03 22.56
N GLU A 360 0.02 12.49 23.82
CA GLU A 360 -1.24 12.47 24.55
C GLU A 360 -2.24 13.21 23.67
N ALA A 361 -3.21 12.46 23.13
CA ALA A 361 -4.30 13.01 22.36
C ALA A 361 -4.85 14.19 23.16
N GLY A 362 -4.54 15.40 22.70
CA GLY A 362 -5.05 16.62 23.29
C GLY A 362 -6.55 16.59 23.11
N SER A 363 -7.25 16.09 24.13
CA SER A 363 -8.70 16.16 24.36
C SER A 363 -9.52 16.52 23.11
N LEU A 364 -9.59 15.62 22.14
CA LEU A 364 -10.69 15.63 21.17
C LEU A 364 -11.92 15.10 21.90
N THR A 365 -12.61 16.01 22.59
CA THR A 365 -13.95 15.78 23.13
C THR A 365 -14.95 15.76 21.99
N ALA A 366 -15.05 14.62 21.30
CA ALA A 366 -16.23 14.24 20.55
C ALA A 366 -16.34 12.70 20.48
N GLY A 367 -17.19 12.13 21.35
CA GLY A 367 -17.75 10.79 21.15
C GLY A 367 -16.89 9.60 21.63
N PHE A 368 -17.17 9.14 22.85
CA PHE A 368 -16.64 7.89 23.43
C PHE A 368 -17.08 6.66 22.61
N PRO A 369 -16.31 5.52 22.60
CA PRO A 369 -15.07 5.29 23.35
C PRO A 369 -13.87 4.63 22.66
N GLU A 370 -12.70 5.13 23.05
CA GLU A 370 -11.72 4.30 23.77
C GLU A 370 -12.26 3.85 25.15
N GLY A 371 -12.00 2.59 25.53
CA GLY A 371 -12.41 2.03 26.83
C GLY A 371 -13.19 0.72 26.75
N MET A 372 -13.54 0.24 25.55
CA MET A 372 -14.06 -1.12 25.39
C MET A 372 -12.95 -2.14 25.68
N GLN A 373 -13.14 -2.92 26.75
CA GLN A 373 -12.21 -3.97 27.18
C GLN A 373 -12.85 -5.34 27.02
N ILE A 374 -12.00 -6.37 26.86
CA ILE A 374 -12.42 -7.76 26.90
C ILE A 374 -12.19 -8.23 28.34
N GLY A 375 -13.27 -8.37 29.11
CA GLY A 375 -13.20 -8.79 30.51
C GLY A 375 -12.66 -10.21 30.69
N THR A 376 -12.78 -11.06 29.66
CA THR A 376 -12.31 -12.46 29.67
C THR A 376 -10.86 -12.65 29.19
N GLY A 377 -10.16 -11.60 28.75
CA GLY A 377 -8.86 -11.72 28.07
C GLY A 377 -8.97 -12.24 26.63
N SER A 378 -7.86 -12.23 25.89
CA SER A 378 -7.76 -12.80 24.53
C SER A 378 -6.47 -13.64 24.45
N PRO A 379 -6.51 -14.92 24.02
CA PRO A 379 -7.64 -15.61 23.39
C PRO A 379 -8.80 -15.97 24.34
N VAL A 380 -10.00 -16.12 23.78
CA VAL A 380 -11.24 -16.41 24.50
C VAL A 380 -11.65 -17.88 24.32
N VAL A 381 -11.91 -18.57 25.43
CA VAL A 381 -12.41 -19.95 25.47
C VAL A 381 -13.76 -19.99 26.17
N GLY A 382 -14.82 -20.44 25.49
CA GLY A 382 -16.14 -20.69 26.10
C GLY A 382 -17.08 -19.49 26.27
N GLY A 383 -16.68 -18.29 25.84
CA GLY A 383 -17.53 -17.08 25.85
C GLY A 383 -16.72 -15.79 26.04
N ALA A 384 -17.09 -14.72 25.36
CA ALA A 384 -16.44 -13.41 25.47
C ALA A 384 -17.31 -12.44 26.28
N VAL A 385 -16.70 -11.67 27.18
CA VAL A 385 -17.36 -10.56 27.87
C VAL A 385 -16.67 -9.26 27.47
N PHE A 386 -17.45 -8.27 27.05
CA PHE A 386 -16.98 -6.94 26.67
C PHE A 386 -17.56 -5.92 27.65
N THR A 387 -16.70 -5.07 28.20
CA THR A 387 -17.12 -3.97 29.07
C THR A 387 -16.83 -2.65 28.38
N LEU A 388 -17.83 -1.79 28.29
CA LEU A 388 -17.70 -0.42 27.82
C LEU A 388 -18.47 0.54 28.73
N ARG A 389 -18.43 1.83 28.45
CA ARG A 389 -19.21 2.84 29.16
C ARG A 389 -19.98 3.70 28.13
N LEU A 390 -21.14 4.24 28.48
CA LEU A 390 -21.88 5.17 27.64
C LEU A 390 -21.88 6.56 28.27
N PRO A 391 -21.54 7.64 27.53
CA PRO A 391 -21.56 9.01 28.06
C PRO A 391 -22.95 9.50 28.46
N GLY A 392 -23.98 9.03 27.76
CA GLY A 392 -25.39 9.35 28.01
C GLY A 392 -26.30 8.18 27.63
N PRO A 393 -27.61 8.29 27.88
CA PRO A 393 -28.57 7.28 27.46
C PRO A 393 -28.75 7.29 25.94
N GLY A 394 -28.76 6.12 25.29
CA GLY A 394 -28.94 6.03 23.84
C GLY A 394 -29.12 4.60 23.34
N ARG A 395 -29.57 4.48 22.09
CA ARG A 395 -29.74 3.20 21.42
C ARG A 395 -28.39 2.60 21.04
N LEU A 396 -28.04 1.47 21.61
CA LEU A 396 -26.80 0.74 21.33
C LEU A 396 -27.11 -0.51 20.50
N ARG A 397 -26.26 -0.77 19.49
CA ARG A 397 -26.25 -2.03 18.74
C ARG A 397 -24.84 -2.60 18.74
N ALA A 398 -24.67 -3.79 19.30
CA ALA A 398 -23.40 -4.49 19.36
C ALA A 398 -23.48 -5.76 18.52
N SER A 399 -22.56 -5.92 17.58
CA SER A 399 -22.50 -7.04 16.66
C SER A 399 -21.08 -7.63 16.58
N VAL A 400 -20.98 -8.94 16.45
CA VAL A 400 -19.73 -9.68 16.25
C VAL A 400 -19.61 -10.04 14.77
N PHE A 401 -18.42 -9.83 14.22
CA PHE A 401 -18.05 -10.09 12.83
C PHE A 401 -16.87 -11.05 12.75
N ASP A 402 -16.81 -11.84 11.69
CA ASP A 402 -15.60 -12.59 11.33
C ASP A 402 -14.61 -11.70 10.55
N VAL A 403 -13.41 -12.22 10.27
CA VAL A 403 -12.39 -11.49 9.49
C VAL A 403 -12.80 -11.19 8.06
N GLN A 404 -13.83 -11.84 7.53
CA GLN A 404 -14.40 -11.53 6.21
C GLN A 404 -15.46 -10.42 6.28
N GLY A 405 -15.69 -9.82 7.46
CA GLY A 405 -16.68 -8.77 7.66
C GLY A 405 -18.11 -9.29 7.69
N ARG A 406 -18.34 -10.61 7.74
CA ARG A 406 -19.69 -11.16 7.86
C ARG A 406 -20.16 -11.04 9.29
N GLN A 407 -21.37 -10.53 9.49
CA GLN A 407 -21.99 -10.50 10.81
C GLN A 407 -22.27 -11.93 11.28
N VAL A 408 -21.61 -12.33 12.37
CA VAL A 408 -21.76 -13.64 13.01
C VAL A 408 -22.95 -13.62 13.95
N ARG A 409 -23.08 -12.56 14.75
CA ARG A 409 -24.16 -12.42 15.74
C ARG A 409 -24.39 -10.97 16.16
N VAL A 410 -25.64 -10.59 16.37
CA VAL A 410 -25.97 -9.40 17.17
C VAL A 410 -25.96 -9.81 18.65
N VAL A 411 -25.05 -9.25 19.44
CA VAL A 411 -24.88 -9.60 20.86
C VAL A 411 -25.75 -8.74 21.78
N ALA A 412 -26.08 -7.52 21.36
CA ALA A 412 -27.06 -6.67 22.04
C ALA A 412 -27.65 -5.63 21.09
N GLU A 413 -28.93 -5.31 21.24
CA GLU A 413 -29.56 -4.19 20.56
C GLU A 413 -30.70 -3.62 21.42
N GLY A 414 -30.70 -2.30 21.67
CA GLY A 414 -31.76 -1.65 22.45
C GLY A 414 -31.33 -0.31 23.03
N ASP A 415 -32.18 0.28 23.87
CA ASP A 415 -31.86 1.51 24.61
C ASP A 415 -31.11 1.18 25.91
N PHE A 416 -29.96 1.80 26.10
CA PHE A 416 -29.12 1.62 27.28
C PHE A 416 -29.00 2.93 28.07
N PRO A 417 -28.92 2.87 29.41
CA PRO A 417 -28.66 4.04 30.23
C PRO A 417 -27.21 4.51 30.07
N ALA A 418 -26.94 5.75 30.49
CA ALA A 418 -25.57 6.22 30.67
C ALA A 418 -24.84 5.37 31.73
N GLY A 419 -23.54 5.13 31.57
CA GLY A 419 -22.73 4.35 32.51
C GLY A 419 -22.18 3.05 31.92
N ALA A 420 -21.71 2.15 32.79
CA ALA A 420 -21.06 0.91 32.37
C ALA A 420 -22.05 -0.06 31.70
N VAL A 421 -21.64 -0.65 30.58
CA VAL A 421 -22.39 -1.66 29.83
C VAL A 421 -21.51 -2.90 29.69
N GLU A 422 -22.08 -4.04 30.04
CA GLU A 422 -21.47 -5.36 29.86
C GLU A 422 -22.22 -6.12 28.77
N LEU A 423 -21.47 -6.63 27.79
CA LEU A 423 -21.97 -7.38 26.64
C LEU A 423 -21.35 -8.78 26.69
N ALA A 424 -22.17 -9.82 26.53
CA ALA A 424 -21.71 -11.19 26.54
C ALA A 424 -21.98 -11.88 25.19
N TRP A 425 -20.99 -12.63 24.70
CA TRP A 425 -21.13 -13.50 23.54
C TRP A 425 -20.79 -14.93 23.91
N ASP A 426 -21.69 -15.85 23.59
CA ASP A 426 -21.60 -17.29 23.87
C ASP A 426 -20.80 -18.08 22.82
N GLN A 427 -20.07 -17.40 21.92
CA GLN A 427 -19.35 -17.99 20.79
C GLN A 427 -20.24 -18.79 19.82
N ARG A 428 -21.50 -18.36 19.65
CA ARG A 428 -22.42 -18.92 18.65
C ARG A 428 -22.88 -17.87 17.66
N ASP A 429 -23.17 -18.30 16.44
CA ASP A 429 -23.79 -17.46 15.42
C ASP A 429 -25.29 -17.25 15.69
N ASP A 430 -25.95 -16.45 14.86
CA ASP A 430 -27.40 -16.19 14.93
C ASP A 430 -28.28 -17.45 14.75
N LYS A 431 -27.71 -18.55 14.23
CA LYS A 431 -28.39 -19.85 14.08
C LYS A 431 -28.13 -20.80 15.26
N GLY A 432 -27.39 -20.33 16.27
CA GLY A 432 -26.99 -21.12 17.44
C GLY A 432 -25.84 -22.10 17.16
N ALA A 433 -25.27 -22.09 15.94
CA ALA A 433 -24.14 -22.91 15.60
C ALA A 433 -22.86 -22.33 16.24
N PRO A 434 -21.94 -23.19 16.70
CA PRO A 434 -20.69 -22.75 17.28
C PRO A 434 -19.83 -21.99 16.26
N ALA A 435 -19.35 -20.79 16.61
CA ALA A 435 -18.41 -20.03 15.80
C ALA A 435 -17.04 -20.75 15.76
N GLY A 436 -16.36 -20.79 14.61
CA GLY A 436 -15.08 -21.49 14.44
C GLY A 436 -13.92 -20.82 15.18
N SER A 437 -12.79 -21.51 15.37
CA SER A 437 -11.56 -20.86 15.84
C SER A 437 -11.11 -19.81 14.84
N GLY A 438 -10.69 -18.64 15.31
CA GLY A 438 -10.30 -17.54 14.43
C GLY A 438 -10.32 -16.17 15.10
N LEU A 439 -9.97 -15.15 14.33
CA LEU A 439 -10.05 -13.74 14.75
C LEU A 439 -11.47 -13.21 14.50
N TYR A 440 -11.99 -12.48 15.47
CA TYR A 440 -13.31 -11.85 15.42
C TYR A 440 -13.21 -10.38 15.83
N ILE A 441 -14.18 -9.59 15.39
CA ILE A 441 -14.30 -8.17 15.73
C ILE A 441 -15.68 -7.95 16.35
N VAL A 442 -15.74 -7.38 17.55
CA VAL A 442 -16.99 -6.80 18.06
C VAL A 442 -17.04 -5.34 17.67
N ARG A 443 -18.17 -4.90 17.10
CA ARG A 443 -18.48 -3.51 16.76
C ARG A 443 -19.70 -3.07 17.55
N VAL A 444 -19.61 -1.93 18.22
CA VAL A 444 -20.69 -1.31 19.00
C VAL A 444 -21.00 0.04 18.40
N GLU A 445 -22.24 0.25 18.00
CA GLU A 445 -22.76 1.50 17.44
C GLU A 445 -23.69 2.17 18.44
N SER A 446 -23.55 3.48 18.63
CA SER A 446 -24.41 4.29 19.49
C SER A 446 -24.54 5.73 18.97
N PRO A 447 -25.43 6.58 19.51
CA PRO A 447 -25.48 8.00 19.15
C PRO A 447 -24.21 8.78 19.48
N TYR A 448 -23.30 8.19 20.26
CA TYR A 448 -22.05 8.80 20.68
C TYR A 448 -20.85 8.36 19.85
N GLY A 449 -21.02 7.42 18.90
CA GLY A 449 -19.95 6.91 18.04
C GLY A 449 -19.95 5.40 17.90
N ILE A 450 -18.89 4.90 17.27
CA ILE A 450 -18.65 3.47 17.00
C ILE A 450 -17.40 3.01 17.74
N ALA A 451 -17.49 1.87 18.43
CA ALA A 451 -16.36 1.23 19.10
C ALA A 451 -16.09 -0.14 18.47
N THR A 452 -14.82 -0.51 18.26
CA THR A 452 -14.46 -1.85 17.81
C THR A 452 -13.40 -2.49 18.70
N ARG A 453 -13.42 -3.83 18.80
CA ARG A 453 -12.36 -4.59 19.45
C ARG A 453 -12.17 -5.93 18.77
N ARG A 454 -10.92 -6.22 18.41
CA ARG A 454 -10.51 -7.53 17.89
C ARG A 454 -10.23 -8.50 19.03
N PHE A 455 -10.58 -9.77 18.86
CA PHE A 455 -10.32 -10.83 19.83
C PHE A 455 -10.23 -12.19 19.14
N MET A 456 -9.45 -13.10 19.70
CA MET A 456 -9.25 -14.43 19.14
C MET A 456 -10.14 -15.44 19.87
N VAL A 457 -10.84 -16.29 19.12
CA VAL A 457 -11.55 -17.47 19.64
C VAL A 457 -10.69 -18.69 19.39
N VAL A 458 -10.40 -19.44 20.45
CA VAL A 458 -9.71 -20.72 20.38
C VAL A 458 -10.62 -21.78 20.98
N ARG A 459 -10.67 -22.95 20.34
CA ARG A 459 -11.49 -24.09 20.76
C ARG A 459 -10.66 -25.29 21.12
#